data_AF-A0A1A8ZR35-F1
#
_entry.id   AF-A0A1A8ZR35-F1
#
_cell.length_a   1.000
_cell.length_b   1.000
_cell.length_c   1.000
_cell.angle_alpha   90.00
_cell.angle_beta   90.00
_cell.angle_gamma   90.00
#
_symmetry.space_group_name_H-M   'P 1'
#
loop_
_entity.id
_entity.type
_entity.pdbx_description
1 polymer ?
#
loop_
_entity_poly.entity_id
_entity_poly.type
_entity_poly.pdbx_seq_one_letter_code
_entity_poly.pdbx_strand_id
1 'polypeptide(L)'
;MDRRLLLDLAVSAVALAGWFLVYGIARLVTRPASPAPAPATPELGSEPPAVVSLLVNRWSITEDAAESTLLDLAARGFVELRQPGNDPMQTTLHLPPAPPDDGGLRPYERRVLDRVRGLAVHGVVPLTALTFRDQAQAKAWNKRLRRQVVADARTAGLSRRRFGPAVTSLLVAAAVVAGVAVGLAVLHYGVWHQEDDNPGLAAGLVTFAALTAIAGASPGERDTALGREVAARWLGVRAWLRGHEQFDELPPASVAIWDRYLGYGAAVGATRLASAVLDLGMGDRTLVWSSFGGTWHRVRVRYPRVFARYGRTVPRLLLPAVISIAVGVFLLKVFGGSVDLVPSATDQVDRTLIFVADGIVAVALLSLVSGGYKLVRGLADLATERTITGEVLWVEVWRSTAQRDNRPSQPWLHYLAVDDGTGDRTTAWALPSQWAAGCHDGDAVTIRVRPWTRRVVSLSVVGQGRSRQLTEPVGSDDTDDLLPASGLRAGSGPAPSTRPAELFTPEEVGQALDLPVLPAERLDLPGPLAGAQFRSATDGQPVLMVQAVSGAPGRWVWRLHSRGQELPGIGDGAYASGEQVVMRVGDSTVVVRAVGDARGQTGHLPWLLTQGATRLSAGHDEATT
;
A
#
# COMPACT_ATOMS: atom_id res chain seq x y z
N MET A 1 -25.44 16.20 -46.51
CA MET A 1 -25.83 16.33 -45.11
C MET A 1 -26.61 17.63 -45.09
N ASP A 2 -27.90 17.59 -44.74
CA ASP A 2 -28.68 18.82 -44.63
C ASP A 2 -27.88 19.78 -43.76
N ARG A 3 -27.68 21.03 -44.23
CA ARG A 3 -26.96 22.05 -43.45
C ARG A 3 -27.52 22.14 -42.04
N ARG A 4 -28.81 21.83 -41.89
CA ARG A 4 -29.55 21.70 -40.64
C ARG A 4 -29.04 20.57 -39.74
N LEU A 5 -28.85 19.35 -40.24
CA LEU A 5 -28.26 18.22 -39.47
C LEU A 5 -26.78 18.45 -39.13
N LEU A 6 -25.99 19.01 -40.06
CA LEU A 6 -24.59 19.43 -39.78
C LEU A 6 -24.55 20.43 -38.64
N LEU A 7 -25.45 21.40 -38.68
CA LEU A 7 -25.62 22.39 -37.64
C LEU A 7 -26.04 21.73 -36.33
N ASP A 8 -27.02 20.81 -36.32
CA ASP A 8 -27.49 20.12 -35.11
C ASP A 8 -26.39 19.28 -34.43
N LEU A 9 -25.60 18.55 -35.22
CA LEU A 9 -24.47 17.76 -34.73
C LEU A 9 -23.31 18.64 -34.28
N ALA A 10 -22.99 19.71 -35.02
CA ALA A 10 -21.96 20.66 -34.63
C ALA A 10 -22.34 21.40 -33.33
N VAL A 11 -23.59 21.84 -33.21
CA VAL A 11 -24.14 22.49 -32.01
C VAL A 11 -24.04 21.55 -30.81
N SER A 12 -24.47 20.29 -30.96
CA SER A 12 -24.37 19.27 -29.91
C SER A 12 -22.92 18.99 -29.51
N ALA A 13 -22.03 18.82 -30.48
CA ALA A 13 -20.61 18.55 -30.23
C ALA A 13 -19.91 19.73 -29.55
N VAL A 14 -20.16 20.96 -30.00
CA VAL A 14 -19.58 22.19 -29.42
C VAL A 14 -20.10 22.39 -27.99
N ALA A 15 -21.39 22.14 -27.74
CA ALA A 15 -21.97 22.27 -26.40
C ALA A 15 -21.36 21.26 -25.41
N LEU A 16 -21.22 20.00 -25.82
CA LEU A 16 -20.57 18.96 -25.00
C LEU A 16 -19.08 19.26 -24.78
N ALA A 17 -18.36 19.65 -25.83
CA ALA A 17 -16.95 20.02 -25.74
C ALA A 17 -16.73 21.22 -24.81
N GLY A 18 -17.59 22.23 -24.91
CA GLY A 18 -17.61 23.40 -24.04
C GLY A 18 -17.82 23.01 -22.57
N TRP A 19 -18.77 22.11 -22.29
CA TRP A 19 -18.97 21.60 -20.94
C TRP A 19 -17.74 20.87 -20.39
N PHE A 20 -17.13 19.96 -21.17
CA PHE A 20 -15.92 19.25 -20.75
C PHE A 20 -14.71 20.18 -20.59
N LEU A 21 -14.62 21.25 -21.37
CA LEU A 21 -13.62 22.29 -21.22
C LEU A 21 -13.79 23.03 -19.90
N VAL A 22 -15.01 23.50 -19.59
CA VAL A 22 -15.32 24.16 -18.31
C VAL A 22 -15.04 23.22 -17.13
N TYR A 23 -15.45 21.95 -17.23
CA TYR A 23 -15.13 20.93 -16.23
C TYR A 23 -13.61 20.71 -16.07
N GLY A 24 -12.87 20.65 -17.18
CA GLY A 24 -11.41 20.53 -17.18
C GLY A 24 -10.71 21.72 -16.51
N ILE A 25 -11.12 22.94 -16.85
CA ILE A 25 -10.63 24.19 -16.25
C ILE A 25 -10.97 24.21 -14.76
N ALA A 26 -12.22 23.92 -14.38
CA ALA A 26 -12.62 23.83 -12.98
C ALA A 26 -11.73 22.84 -12.22
N ARG A 27 -11.44 21.66 -12.77
CA ARG A 27 -10.52 20.69 -12.15
C ARG A 27 -9.09 21.18 -12.04
N LEU A 28 -8.60 21.94 -13.02
CA LEU A 28 -7.24 22.51 -13.04
C LEU A 28 -7.10 23.62 -11.99
N VAL A 29 -8.02 24.59 -11.99
CA VAL A 29 -8.03 25.73 -11.07
C VAL A 29 -8.26 25.27 -9.64
N THR A 30 -9.10 24.24 -9.43
CA THR A 30 -9.40 23.68 -8.11
C THR A 30 -8.42 22.58 -7.66
N ARG A 31 -7.26 22.42 -8.30
CA ARG A 31 -6.25 21.43 -7.84
C ARG A 31 -5.82 21.74 -6.40
N PRO A 32 -5.78 20.75 -5.49
CA PRO A 32 -5.28 20.98 -4.14
C PRO A 32 -3.79 21.33 -4.15
N ALA A 33 -3.40 22.33 -3.37
CA ALA A 33 -2.00 22.67 -3.18
C ALA A 33 -1.27 21.55 -2.41
N SER A 34 0.01 21.33 -2.73
CA SER A 34 0.91 20.53 -1.90
C SER A 34 1.80 21.51 -1.13
N PRO A 35 1.55 21.74 0.17
CA PRO A 35 2.35 22.68 0.94
C PRO A 35 3.78 22.15 1.09
N ALA A 36 4.75 23.07 1.06
CA ALA A 36 6.11 22.76 1.45
C ALA A 36 6.16 22.52 2.97
N PRO A 37 7.01 21.60 3.46
CA PRO A 37 7.21 21.41 4.89
C PRO A 37 7.73 22.69 5.55
N ALA A 38 7.17 23.04 6.70
CA ALA A 38 7.79 24.00 7.61
C ALA A 38 9.06 23.40 8.23
N PRO A 39 9.91 24.20 8.91
CA PRO A 39 11.05 23.67 9.66
C PRO A 39 10.64 22.54 10.62
N ALA A 40 11.55 21.58 10.83
CA ALA A 40 11.31 20.48 11.73
C ALA A 40 11.02 20.99 13.15
N THR A 41 9.93 20.52 13.76
CA THR A 41 9.48 20.96 15.09
C THR A 41 8.90 19.78 15.89
N PRO A 42 9.17 19.68 17.20
CA PRO A 42 8.50 18.73 18.09
C PRO A 42 7.07 19.17 18.47
N GLU A 43 6.69 20.42 18.20
CA GLU A 43 5.44 20.99 18.71
C GLU A 43 4.20 20.41 18.02
N LEU A 44 3.40 19.65 18.79
CA LEU A 44 2.13 19.13 18.35
C LEU A 44 1.06 20.24 18.30
N GLY A 45 0.27 20.27 17.23
CA GLY A 45 -0.88 21.16 17.10
C GLY A 45 -2.10 20.70 17.92
N SER A 46 -3.16 21.50 17.92
CA SER A 46 -4.44 21.18 18.55
C SER A 46 -5.37 20.36 17.67
N GLU A 47 -5.02 20.18 16.39
CA GLU A 47 -5.82 19.40 15.45
C GLU A 47 -5.73 17.91 15.79
N PRO A 48 -6.84 17.16 15.68
CA PRO A 48 -6.86 15.73 15.99
C PRO A 48 -6.11 14.92 14.91
N PRO A 49 -5.58 13.73 15.24
CA PRO A 49 -4.77 12.93 14.33
C PRO A 49 -5.47 12.56 13.02
N ALA A 50 -6.77 12.25 13.04
CA ALA A 50 -7.53 11.96 11.82
C ALA A 50 -7.56 13.13 10.84
N VAL A 51 -7.70 14.35 11.34
CA VAL A 51 -7.67 15.57 10.52
C VAL A 51 -6.25 15.83 10.04
N VAL A 52 -5.25 15.67 10.90
CA VAL A 52 -3.83 15.78 10.51
C VAL A 52 -3.50 14.83 9.35
N SER A 53 -3.97 13.58 9.42
CA SER A 53 -3.83 12.61 8.33
C SER A 53 -4.45 13.13 7.02
N LEU A 54 -5.67 13.69 7.06
CA LEU A 54 -6.29 14.32 5.88
C LEU A 54 -5.41 15.45 5.30
N LEU A 55 -4.87 16.33 6.15
CA LEU A 55 -4.07 17.50 5.73
C LEU A 55 -2.75 17.08 5.07
N VAL A 56 -1.99 16.22 5.74
CA VAL A 56 -0.66 15.75 5.29
C VAL A 56 -0.78 14.84 4.07
N ASN A 57 -1.85 14.05 3.98
CA ASN A 57 -2.13 13.20 2.82
C ASN A 57 -2.82 13.96 1.68
N ARG A 58 -2.51 15.25 1.46
CA ARG A 58 -3.01 16.06 0.34
C ARG A 58 -4.54 16.05 0.22
N TRP A 59 -5.23 16.26 1.33
CA TRP A 59 -6.70 16.40 1.37
C TRP A 59 -7.44 15.13 0.97
N SER A 60 -6.81 13.97 1.19
CA SER A 60 -7.41 12.65 1.00
C SER A 60 -7.30 11.83 2.27
N ILE A 61 -8.42 11.24 2.67
CA ILE A 61 -8.47 10.30 3.81
C ILE A 61 -8.02 8.93 3.35
N THR A 62 -7.14 8.34 4.12
CA THR A 62 -6.60 6.98 4.02
C THR A 62 -6.94 6.20 5.30
N GLU A 63 -6.54 4.94 5.35
CA GLU A 63 -6.67 4.06 6.53
C GLU A 63 -6.00 4.64 7.79
N ASP A 64 -4.89 5.39 7.61
CA ASP A 64 -4.15 6.06 8.67
C ASP A 64 -5.03 6.95 9.57
N ALA A 65 -6.14 7.49 9.06
CA ALA A 65 -7.04 8.32 9.87
C ALA A 65 -7.69 7.52 11.02
N ALA A 66 -7.99 6.24 10.81
CA ALA A 66 -8.53 5.37 11.85
C ALA A 66 -7.42 4.87 12.79
N GLU A 67 -6.28 4.45 12.23
CA GLU A 67 -5.11 3.99 13.01
C GLU A 67 -4.62 5.05 13.98
N SER A 68 -4.37 6.26 13.46
CA SER A 68 -3.89 7.39 14.25
C SER A 68 -4.90 7.84 15.30
N THR A 69 -6.20 7.71 15.02
CA THR A 69 -7.26 7.93 16.01
C THR A 69 -7.24 6.88 17.11
N LEU A 70 -7.04 5.61 16.77
CA LEU A 70 -6.96 4.53 17.76
C LEU A 70 -5.77 4.70 18.69
N LEU A 71 -4.61 5.05 18.14
CA LEU A 71 -3.40 5.34 18.92
C LEU A 71 -3.58 6.57 19.83
N ASP A 72 -4.23 7.62 19.35
CA ASP A 72 -4.51 8.81 20.19
C ASP A 72 -5.60 8.55 21.24
N LEU A 73 -6.56 7.66 20.98
CA LEU A 73 -7.48 7.16 22.00
C LEU A 73 -6.75 6.34 23.07
N ALA A 74 -5.73 5.59 22.68
CA ALA A 74 -4.91 4.82 23.62
C ALA A 74 -4.03 5.73 24.48
N ALA A 75 -3.40 6.73 23.88
CA ALA A 75 -2.69 7.82 24.56
C ALA A 75 -3.59 8.53 25.60
N ARG A 76 -4.86 8.79 25.26
CA ARG A 76 -5.86 9.38 26.16
C ARG A 76 -6.46 8.39 27.18
N GLY A 77 -6.01 7.14 27.20
CA GLY A 77 -6.45 6.13 28.17
C GLY A 77 -7.84 5.54 27.93
N PHE A 78 -8.44 5.68 26.74
CA PHE A 78 -9.69 4.99 26.40
C PHE A 78 -9.49 3.50 26.10
N VAL A 79 -8.27 3.12 25.71
CA VAL A 79 -7.84 1.75 25.41
C VAL A 79 -6.38 1.60 25.81
N GLU A 80 -5.94 0.44 26.26
CA GLU A 80 -4.53 0.16 26.57
C GLU A 80 -3.98 -0.87 25.57
N LEU A 81 -2.82 -0.59 24.97
CA LEU A 81 -2.13 -1.49 24.05
C LEU A 81 -1.05 -2.25 24.81
N ARG A 82 -1.22 -3.57 24.97
CA ARG A 82 -0.25 -4.44 25.66
C ARG A 82 0.41 -5.39 24.68
N GLN A 83 1.73 -5.44 24.74
CA GLN A 83 2.54 -6.37 23.96
C GLN A 83 3.23 -7.36 24.90
N PRO A 84 2.74 -8.61 25.02
CA PRO A 84 3.26 -9.59 25.98
C PRO A 84 4.62 -10.20 25.60
N GLY A 85 5.07 -10.04 24.35
CA GLY A 85 6.34 -10.58 23.84
C GLY A 85 7.04 -9.64 22.86
N ASN A 86 8.13 -10.08 22.25
CA ASN A 86 8.90 -9.25 21.30
C ASN A 86 8.24 -9.09 19.94
N ASP A 87 7.23 -9.90 19.61
CA ASP A 87 6.49 -9.84 18.35
C ASP A 87 5.37 -8.77 18.43
N PRO A 88 5.43 -7.69 17.63
CA PRO A 88 4.39 -6.66 17.57
C PRO A 88 3.01 -7.20 17.18
N MET A 89 2.93 -8.31 16.41
CA MET A 89 1.66 -8.95 16.02
C MET A 89 0.88 -9.50 17.21
N GLN A 90 1.54 -9.77 18.33
CA GLN A 90 0.92 -10.26 19.56
C GLN A 90 0.33 -9.15 20.42
N THR A 91 0.33 -7.91 19.93
CA THR A 91 -0.28 -6.79 20.65
C THR A 91 -1.78 -7.03 20.85
N THR A 92 -2.28 -6.68 22.02
CA THR A 92 -3.69 -6.80 22.40
C THR A 92 -4.18 -5.44 22.92
N LEU A 93 -5.43 -5.11 22.60
CA LEU A 93 -6.12 -3.93 23.14
C LEU A 93 -6.92 -4.36 24.36
N HIS A 94 -6.79 -3.60 25.44
CA HIS A 94 -7.51 -3.79 26.69
C HIS A 94 -8.40 -2.59 26.94
N LEU A 95 -9.68 -2.84 27.23
CA LEU A 95 -10.59 -1.82 27.68
C LEU A 95 -10.35 -1.58 29.18
N PRO A 96 -10.03 -0.35 29.60
CA PRO A 96 -9.81 -0.06 31.00
C PRO A 96 -11.12 -0.24 31.79
N PRO A 97 -11.05 -0.70 33.05
CA PRO A 97 -12.23 -0.90 33.90
C PRO A 97 -12.95 0.41 34.23
N ALA A 98 -12.22 1.53 34.27
CA ALA A 98 -12.76 2.88 34.46
C ALA A 98 -12.30 3.77 33.29
N PRO A 99 -13.00 3.75 32.15
CA PRO A 99 -12.65 4.60 31.02
C PRO A 99 -12.91 6.08 31.32
N PRO A 100 -12.17 7.01 30.67
CA PRO A 100 -12.48 8.44 30.70
C PRO A 100 -13.87 8.74 30.13
N ASP A 101 -14.41 9.94 30.41
CA ASP A 101 -15.71 10.36 29.89
C ASP A 101 -15.71 10.51 28.36
N ASP A 102 -16.68 9.84 27.70
CA ASP A 102 -16.88 9.84 26.25
C ASP A 102 -17.53 11.15 25.75
N GLY A 103 -17.98 12.05 26.64
CA GLY A 103 -18.67 13.30 26.31
C GLY A 103 -17.87 14.23 25.39
N GLY A 104 -16.54 14.23 25.52
CA GLY A 104 -15.62 15.04 24.70
C GLY A 104 -15.22 14.40 23.36
N LEU A 105 -15.62 13.15 23.08
CA LEU A 105 -15.19 12.45 21.87
C LEU A 105 -15.93 12.93 20.63
N ARG A 106 -15.16 13.15 19.56
CA ARG A 106 -15.71 13.52 18.25
C ARG A 106 -16.41 12.32 17.61
N PRO A 107 -17.34 12.54 16.65
CA PRO A 107 -18.14 11.47 16.07
C PRO A 107 -17.36 10.32 15.41
N TYR A 108 -16.16 10.59 14.89
CA TYR A 108 -15.29 9.57 14.29
C TYR A 108 -14.40 8.87 15.33
N GLU A 109 -14.05 9.53 16.42
CA GLU A 109 -13.29 8.92 17.53
C GLU A 109 -14.19 7.91 18.25
N ARG A 110 -15.42 8.31 18.57
CA ARG A 110 -16.43 7.42 19.15
C ARG A 110 -16.67 6.21 18.25
N ARG A 111 -16.72 6.40 16.93
CA ARG A 111 -16.88 5.29 15.97
C ARG A 111 -15.72 4.28 16.03
N VAL A 112 -14.49 4.74 16.18
CA VAL A 112 -13.31 3.87 16.32
C VAL A 112 -13.40 3.12 17.66
N LEU A 113 -13.73 3.83 18.74
CA LEU A 113 -13.89 3.24 20.07
C LEU A 113 -15.03 2.21 20.12
N ASP A 114 -16.20 2.52 19.56
CA ASP A 114 -17.36 1.63 19.47
C ASP A 114 -17.02 0.36 18.68
N ARG A 115 -16.15 0.44 17.66
CA ARG A 115 -15.67 -0.72 16.92
C ARG A 115 -14.81 -1.63 17.81
N VAL A 116 -13.91 -1.07 18.61
CA VAL A 116 -13.11 -1.83 19.58
C VAL A 116 -14.02 -2.47 20.63
N ARG A 117 -14.94 -1.70 21.23
CA ARG A 117 -15.89 -2.19 22.23
C ARG A 117 -16.79 -3.31 21.70
N GLY A 118 -17.28 -3.18 20.47
CA GLY A 118 -18.12 -4.20 19.83
C GLY A 118 -17.40 -5.50 19.47
N LEU A 119 -16.07 -5.51 19.49
CA LEU A 119 -15.24 -6.70 19.25
C LEU A 119 -14.64 -7.28 20.54
N ALA A 120 -14.72 -6.55 21.66
CA ALA A 120 -14.10 -6.94 22.91
C ALA A 120 -14.80 -8.13 23.53
N VAL A 121 -14.02 -9.15 23.90
CA VAL A 121 -14.47 -10.30 24.68
C VAL A 121 -13.74 -10.23 26.01
N HIS A 122 -14.49 -10.13 27.12
CA HIS A 122 -13.94 -9.90 28.47
C HIS A 122 -12.99 -8.68 28.54
N GLY A 123 -13.28 -7.63 27.76
CA GLY A 123 -12.47 -6.41 27.75
C GLY A 123 -11.19 -6.47 26.91
N VAL A 124 -10.94 -7.57 26.18
CA VAL A 124 -9.72 -7.74 25.38
C VAL A 124 -10.05 -7.92 23.90
N VAL A 125 -9.24 -7.30 23.02
CA VAL A 125 -9.30 -7.44 21.56
C VAL A 125 -7.89 -7.71 21.00
N PRO A 126 -7.61 -8.85 20.36
CA PRO A 126 -6.37 -9.02 19.62
C PRO A 126 -6.37 -8.16 18.34
N LEU A 127 -5.22 -7.63 17.93
CA LEU A 127 -5.16 -6.73 16.76
C LEU A 127 -5.75 -7.35 15.48
N THR A 128 -5.54 -8.65 15.29
CA THR A 128 -6.06 -9.41 14.13
C THR A 128 -7.59 -9.49 14.09
N ALA A 129 -8.29 -9.25 15.21
CA ALA A 129 -9.74 -9.20 15.25
C ALA A 129 -10.32 -7.86 14.78
N LEU A 130 -9.51 -6.79 14.73
CA LEU A 130 -9.97 -5.49 14.25
C LEU A 130 -10.26 -5.50 12.74
N THR A 131 -9.48 -6.29 12.00
CA THR A 131 -9.55 -6.44 10.54
C THR A 131 -10.96 -6.85 10.09
N PHE A 132 -11.53 -6.13 9.12
CA PHE A 132 -12.84 -6.46 8.56
C PHE A 132 -12.80 -7.75 7.74
N ARG A 133 -13.69 -8.71 8.05
CA ARG A 133 -13.88 -9.92 7.23
C ARG A 133 -14.73 -9.66 5.98
N ASP A 134 -15.66 -8.70 6.04
CA ASP A 134 -16.55 -8.33 4.95
C ASP A 134 -16.16 -6.98 4.32
N GLN A 135 -15.80 -7.00 3.03
CA GLN A 135 -15.44 -5.80 2.27
C GLN A 135 -16.58 -4.78 2.16
N ALA A 136 -17.85 -5.21 2.11
CA ALA A 136 -18.98 -4.28 1.99
C ALA A 136 -19.13 -3.45 3.27
N GLN A 137 -19.01 -4.11 4.43
CA GLN A 137 -19.00 -3.46 5.74
C GLN A 137 -17.81 -2.52 5.90
N ALA A 138 -16.59 -2.96 5.52
CA ALA A 138 -15.40 -2.12 5.56
C ALA A 138 -15.59 -0.83 4.75
N LYS A 139 -16.07 -0.94 3.51
CA LYS A 139 -16.35 0.21 2.63
C LYS A 139 -17.42 1.14 3.22
N ALA A 140 -18.49 0.60 3.77
CA ALA A 140 -19.56 1.39 4.37
C ALA A 140 -19.08 2.11 5.63
N TRP A 141 -18.32 1.45 6.50
CA TRP A 141 -17.75 2.03 7.71
C TRP A 141 -16.77 3.15 7.38
N ASN A 142 -15.80 2.88 6.49
CA ASN A 142 -14.79 3.86 6.05
C ASN A 142 -15.46 5.07 5.37
N LYS A 143 -16.49 4.86 4.53
CA LYS A 143 -17.25 5.95 3.91
C LYS A 143 -17.82 6.93 4.93
N ARG A 144 -18.31 6.46 6.08
CA ARG A 144 -18.85 7.38 7.11
C ARG A 144 -17.79 7.92 8.08
N LEU A 145 -16.70 7.18 8.37
CA LEU A 145 -15.51 7.75 9.03
C LEU A 145 -15.00 8.97 8.22
N ARG A 146 -14.77 8.76 6.92
CA ARG A 146 -14.32 9.80 5.98
C ARG A 146 -15.25 11.03 6.00
N ARG A 147 -16.56 10.82 5.99
CA ARG A 147 -17.53 11.92 6.05
C ARG A 147 -17.42 12.73 7.34
N GLN A 148 -17.24 12.07 8.48
CA GLN A 148 -17.14 12.73 9.78
C GLN A 148 -15.83 13.53 9.91
N VAL A 149 -14.70 12.96 9.52
CA VAL A 149 -13.39 13.65 9.54
C VAL A 149 -13.38 14.85 8.59
N VAL A 150 -13.94 14.70 7.38
CA VAL A 150 -14.08 15.84 6.45
C VAL A 150 -15.01 16.92 6.99
N ALA A 151 -16.11 16.54 7.66
CA ALA A 151 -17.00 17.52 8.27
C ALA A 151 -16.28 18.33 9.36
N ASP A 152 -15.53 17.66 10.23
CA ASP A 152 -14.75 18.30 11.30
C ASP A 152 -13.66 19.24 10.74
N ALA A 153 -12.89 18.78 9.75
CA ALA A 153 -11.87 19.61 9.09
C ALA A 153 -12.46 20.86 8.40
N ARG A 154 -13.68 20.76 7.86
CA ARG A 154 -14.39 21.91 7.28
C ARG A 154 -14.92 22.87 8.33
N THR A 155 -15.46 22.35 9.44
CA THR A 155 -15.92 23.18 10.57
C THR A 155 -14.75 23.97 11.18
N ALA A 156 -13.58 23.34 11.26
CA ALA A 156 -12.34 24.01 11.68
C ALA A 156 -11.75 24.97 10.63
N GLY A 157 -12.36 25.12 9.45
CA GLY A 157 -11.86 26.00 8.38
C GLY A 157 -10.58 25.52 7.72
N LEU A 158 -10.13 24.29 7.98
CA LEU A 158 -8.88 23.71 7.45
C LEU A 158 -9.05 23.21 6.01
N SER A 159 -10.22 22.64 5.68
CA SER A 159 -10.52 22.14 4.34
C SER A 159 -11.80 22.72 3.78
N ARG A 160 -11.96 22.63 2.46
CA ARG A 160 -13.20 22.99 1.75
C ARG A 160 -13.49 22.03 0.62
N ARG A 161 -14.75 22.01 0.18
CA ARG A 161 -15.15 21.28 -1.03
C ARG A 161 -14.32 21.76 -2.22
N ARG A 162 -13.78 20.83 -2.99
CA ARG A 162 -13.06 21.19 -4.22
C ARG A 162 -13.96 21.92 -5.20
N PHE A 163 -15.17 21.43 -5.42
CA PHE A 163 -16.23 22.18 -6.12
C PHE A 163 -17.16 22.77 -5.07
N GLY A 164 -16.97 24.06 -4.79
CA GLY A 164 -17.88 24.82 -3.96
C GLY A 164 -19.26 25.03 -4.63
N PRO A 165 -20.20 25.69 -3.96
CA PRO A 165 -21.52 25.99 -4.53
C PRO A 165 -21.42 26.73 -5.86
N ALA A 166 -20.57 27.76 -5.97
CA ALA A 166 -20.41 28.54 -7.20
C ALA A 166 -19.93 27.69 -8.40
N VAL A 167 -18.91 26.85 -8.21
CA VAL A 167 -18.40 25.95 -9.27
C VAL A 167 -19.44 24.90 -9.64
N THR A 168 -20.14 24.35 -8.65
CA THR A 168 -21.22 23.39 -8.89
C THR A 168 -22.35 24.04 -9.67
N SER A 169 -22.83 25.22 -9.28
CA SER A 169 -23.85 25.98 -9.99
C SER A 169 -23.43 26.33 -11.41
N LEU A 170 -22.17 26.71 -11.62
CA LEU A 170 -21.63 26.96 -12.95
C LEU A 170 -21.65 25.69 -13.83
N LEU A 171 -21.24 24.54 -13.28
CA LEU A 171 -21.24 23.27 -14.02
C LEU A 171 -22.66 22.76 -14.31
N VAL A 172 -23.60 22.99 -13.39
CA VAL A 172 -25.03 22.68 -13.57
C VAL A 172 -25.64 23.60 -14.62
N ALA A 173 -25.37 24.91 -14.56
CA ALA A 173 -25.84 25.86 -15.58
C ALA A 173 -25.26 25.52 -16.96
N ALA A 174 -23.97 25.19 -17.04
CA ALA A 174 -23.35 24.72 -18.27
C ALA A 174 -23.98 23.39 -18.76
N ALA A 175 -24.37 22.49 -17.85
CA ALA A 175 -25.06 21.25 -18.18
C ALA A 175 -26.47 21.52 -18.72
N VAL A 176 -27.19 22.53 -18.20
CA VAL A 176 -28.48 22.97 -18.73
C VAL A 176 -28.30 23.50 -20.15
N VAL A 177 -27.33 24.38 -20.38
CA VAL A 177 -27.03 24.91 -21.73
C VAL A 177 -26.73 23.77 -22.71
N ALA A 178 -25.91 22.81 -22.30
CA ALA A 178 -25.60 21.64 -23.14
C ALA A 178 -26.81 20.74 -23.37
N GLY A 179 -27.63 20.51 -22.34
CA GLY A 179 -28.87 19.73 -22.45
C GLY A 179 -29.89 20.41 -23.36
N VAL A 180 -30.07 21.73 -23.27
CA VAL A 180 -30.95 22.51 -24.17
C VAL A 180 -30.42 22.48 -25.59
N ALA A 181 -29.12 22.67 -25.81
CA ALA A 181 -28.52 22.62 -27.15
C ALA A 181 -28.72 21.25 -27.82
N VAL A 182 -28.46 20.16 -27.09
CA VAL A 182 -28.71 18.79 -27.58
C VAL A 182 -30.21 18.53 -27.78
N GLY A 183 -31.05 18.99 -26.86
CA GLY A 183 -32.49 18.81 -26.96
C GLY A 183 -33.08 19.55 -28.15
N LEU A 184 -32.70 20.81 -28.39
CA LEU A 184 -33.12 21.59 -29.55
C LEU A 184 -32.60 21.00 -30.86
N ALA A 185 -31.37 20.50 -30.90
CA ALA A 185 -30.81 19.81 -32.06
C ALA A 185 -31.62 18.54 -32.41
N VAL A 186 -32.00 17.74 -31.42
CA VAL A 186 -32.81 16.54 -31.63
C VAL A 186 -34.28 16.89 -31.95
N LEU A 187 -34.83 17.93 -31.31
CA LEU A 187 -36.18 18.43 -31.63
C LEU A 187 -36.26 18.93 -33.08
N HIS A 188 -35.29 19.74 -33.50
CA HIS A 188 -35.18 20.28 -34.86
C HIS A 188 -35.04 19.16 -35.89
N TYR A 189 -34.25 18.13 -35.57
CA TYR A 189 -34.15 16.92 -36.37
C TYR A 189 -35.50 16.20 -36.55
N GLY A 190 -36.22 15.95 -35.44
CA GLY A 190 -37.52 15.24 -35.47
C GLY A 190 -38.63 16.02 -36.19
N VAL A 191 -38.65 17.36 -36.05
CA VAL A 191 -39.63 18.24 -36.74
C VAL A 191 -39.44 18.19 -38.26
N TRP A 192 -38.21 18.09 -38.75
CA TRP A 192 -37.95 18.02 -40.19
C TRP A 192 -38.12 16.60 -40.77
N HIS A 193 -38.01 15.55 -39.95
CA HIS A 193 -38.18 14.15 -40.39
C HIS A 193 -39.60 13.57 -40.21
N GLN A 194 -40.58 14.36 -39.75
CA GLN A 194 -41.96 13.91 -39.52
C GLN A 194 -42.06 12.61 -38.69
N GLU A 195 -41.23 12.49 -37.65
CA GLU A 195 -41.38 11.41 -36.66
C GLU A 195 -42.57 11.71 -35.73
N ASP A 196 -43.49 10.75 -35.58
CA ASP A 196 -44.68 10.88 -34.70
C ASP A 196 -44.31 11.04 -33.22
N ASP A 197 -43.13 10.55 -32.81
CA ASP A 197 -42.55 10.69 -31.47
C ASP A 197 -41.25 11.48 -31.56
N ASN A 198 -41.21 12.71 -31.00
CA ASN A 198 -39.99 13.53 -31.01
C ASN A 198 -39.24 13.45 -29.66
N PRO A 199 -38.13 12.70 -29.56
CA PRO A 199 -37.45 12.46 -28.30
C PRO A 199 -36.57 13.63 -27.83
N GLY A 200 -36.61 14.81 -28.48
CA GLY A 200 -35.64 15.87 -28.19
C GLY A 200 -35.67 16.40 -26.75
N LEU A 201 -36.84 16.47 -26.11
CA LEU A 201 -36.92 16.76 -24.67
C LEU A 201 -36.24 15.68 -23.81
N ALA A 202 -36.46 14.40 -24.15
CA ALA A 202 -35.83 13.28 -23.44
C ALA A 202 -34.30 13.28 -23.63
N ALA A 203 -33.81 13.52 -24.85
CA ALA A 203 -32.38 13.61 -25.15
C ALA A 203 -31.71 14.76 -24.38
N GLY A 204 -32.36 15.92 -24.29
CA GLY A 204 -31.89 17.05 -23.50
C GLY A 204 -31.84 16.75 -22.00
N LEU A 205 -32.89 16.13 -21.45
CA LEU A 205 -32.96 15.73 -20.03
C LEU A 205 -31.91 14.68 -19.67
N VAL A 206 -31.72 13.66 -20.51
CA VAL A 206 -30.69 12.62 -20.29
C VAL A 206 -29.29 13.25 -20.32
N THR A 207 -29.03 14.16 -21.27
CA THR A 207 -27.75 14.88 -21.35
C THR A 207 -27.52 15.73 -20.10
N PHE A 208 -28.51 16.52 -19.68
CA PHE A 208 -28.43 17.31 -18.46
C PHE A 208 -28.18 16.44 -17.22
N ALA A 209 -28.93 15.35 -17.06
CA ALA A 209 -28.79 14.43 -15.92
C ALA A 209 -27.41 13.77 -15.89
N ALA A 210 -26.91 13.32 -17.04
CA ALA A 210 -25.58 12.70 -17.15
C ALA A 210 -24.46 13.69 -16.80
N LEU A 211 -24.48 14.91 -17.36
CA LEU A 211 -23.48 15.93 -17.09
C LEU A 211 -23.53 16.41 -15.62
N THR A 212 -24.73 16.57 -15.06
CA THR A 212 -24.92 16.90 -13.64
C THR A 212 -24.41 15.78 -12.74
N ALA A 213 -24.64 14.51 -13.08
CA ALA A 213 -24.10 13.38 -12.34
C ALA A 213 -22.56 13.35 -12.37
N ILE A 214 -21.94 13.68 -13.52
CA ILE A 214 -20.47 13.79 -13.64
C ILE A 214 -19.93 14.96 -12.80
N ALA A 215 -20.62 16.10 -12.79
CA ALA A 215 -20.25 17.24 -11.93
C ALA A 215 -20.38 16.89 -10.43
N GLY A 216 -21.41 16.12 -10.07
CA GLY A 216 -21.69 15.66 -8.71
C GLY A 216 -20.84 14.47 -8.23
N ALA A 217 -20.14 13.78 -9.14
CA ALA A 217 -19.24 12.69 -8.82
C ALA A 217 -18.01 13.21 -8.04
N SER A 218 -18.18 13.27 -6.71
CA SER A 218 -17.27 13.73 -5.64
C SER A 218 -15.84 14.14 -6.10
N PRO A 219 -15.59 15.44 -6.34
CA PRO A 219 -14.29 15.94 -6.80
C PRO A 219 -13.18 15.91 -5.75
N GLY A 220 -13.49 15.57 -4.48
CA GLY A 220 -12.57 15.55 -3.35
C GLY A 220 -12.58 16.84 -2.51
N GLU A 221 -11.65 16.93 -1.54
CA GLU A 221 -11.41 18.13 -0.75
C GLU A 221 -10.29 18.99 -1.36
N ARG A 222 -10.25 20.26 -0.96
CA ARG A 222 -9.20 21.22 -1.27
C ARG A 222 -8.80 22.00 -0.01
N ASP A 223 -7.56 22.48 -0.03
CA ASP A 223 -6.99 23.41 0.93
C ASP A 223 -7.73 24.75 1.09
N THR A 224 -7.67 25.28 2.32
CA THR A 224 -7.85 26.70 2.66
C THR A 224 -6.49 27.35 2.97
N ALA A 225 -6.42 28.67 3.13
CA ALA A 225 -5.15 29.33 3.49
C ALA A 225 -4.61 28.82 4.84
N LEU A 226 -5.46 28.83 5.87
CA LEU A 226 -5.17 28.31 7.20
C LEU A 226 -4.84 26.80 7.17
N GLY A 227 -5.58 26.02 6.37
CA GLY A 227 -5.29 24.60 6.19
C GLY A 227 -3.92 24.30 5.61
N ARG A 228 -3.42 25.13 4.67
CA ARG A 228 -2.06 24.96 4.12
C ARG A 228 -0.98 25.22 5.15
N GLU A 229 -1.17 26.24 5.97
CA GLU A 229 -0.23 26.60 7.03
C GLU A 229 -0.15 25.48 8.09
N VAL A 230 -1.31 25.01 8.55
CA VAL A 230 -1.38 23.88 9.49
C VAL A 230 -0.78 22.62 8.88
N ALA A 231 -1.07 22.31 7.63
CA ALA A 231 -0.47 21.18 6.93
C ALA A 231 1.06 21.30 6.82
N ALA A 232 1.59 22.51 6.55
CA ALA A 232 3.04 22.76 6.51
C ALA A 232 3.70 22.53 7.87
N ARG A 233 3.07 22.98 8.96
CA ARG A 233 3.53 22.71 10.34
C ARG A 233 3.57 21.21 10.63
N TRP A 234 2.51 20.46 10.32
CA TRP A 234 2.48 19.02 10.52
C TRP A 234 3.48 18.25 9.64
N LEU A 235 3.80 18.77 8.46
CA LEU A 235 4.92 18.26 7.66
C LEU A 235 6.29 18.55 8.31
N GLY A 236 6.43 19.64 9.06
CA GLY A 236 7.58 19.91 9.93
C GLY A 236 7.68 18.90 11.08
N VAL A 237 6.56 18.60 11.76
CA VAL A 237 6.49 17.53 12.77
C VAL A 237 6.89 16.18 12.17
N ARG A 238 6.42 15.85 10.97
CA ARG A 238 6.84 14.65 10.23
C ARG A 238 8.35 14.59 10.02
N ALA A 239 8.97 15.71 9.63
CA ALA A 239 10.41 15.79 9.41
C ALA A 239 11.18 15.57 10.72
N TRP A 240 10.71 16.16 11.83
CA TRP A 240 11.30 15.97 13.17
C TRP A 240 11.20 14.51 13.64
N LEU A 241 10.01 13.89 13.54
CA LEU A 241 9.79 12.49 13.93
C LEU A 241 10.65 11.52 13.12
N ARG A 242 10.81 11.78 11.82
CA ARG A 242 11.69 10.97 10.95
C ARG A 242 13.17 11.15 11.23
N GLY A 243 13.56 12.25 11.87
CA GLY A 243 14.93 12.49 12.31
C GLY A 243 15.31 11.71 13.57
N HIS A 244 14.35 11.10 14.27
CA HIS A 244 14.62 10.28 15.45
C HIS A 244 14.93 8.85 15.03
N GLU A 245 16.04 8.31 15.54
CA GLU A 245 16.42 6.92 15.29
C GLU A 245 15.32 5.96 15.77
N GLN A 246 14.95 5.01 14.91
CA GLN A 246 14.01 3.90 15.19
C GLN A 246 12.55 4.31 15.46
N PHE A 247 12.15 5.59 15.28
CA PHE A 247 10.75 5.98 15.47
C PHE A 247 9.79 5.26 14.51
N ASP A 248 10.26 4.93 13.30
CA ASP A 248 9.50 4.16 12.31
C ASP A 248 9.36 2.67 12.65
N GLU A 249 10.18 2.16 13.58
CA GLU A 249 10.22 0.78 14.04
C GLU A 249 9.52 0.59 15.41
N LEU A 250 8.86 1.63 15.94
CA LEU A 250 8.13 1.51 17.20
C LEU A 250 6.85 0.67 17.03
N PRO A 251 6.62 -0.34 17.89
CA PRO A 251 5.36 -1.09 17.89
C PRO A 251 4.21 -0.23 18.46
N PRO A 252 2.94 -0.64 18.22
CA PRO A 252 1.78 0.10 18.74
C PRO A 252 1.76 0.28 20.27
N ALA A 253 2.28 -0.70 21.02
CA ALA A 253 2.34 -0.64 22.49
C ALA A 253 3.29 0.45 23.01
N SER A 254 4.20 0.96 22.18
CA SER A 254 5.06 2.10 22.53
C SER A 254 4.28 3.40 22.77
N VAL A 255 2.96 3.42 22.50
CA VAL A 255 2.08 4.53 22.92
C VAL A 255 2.13 4.77 24.43
N ALA A 256 2.45 3.76 25.23
CA ALA A 256 2.61 3.93 26.67
C ALA A 256 3.80 4.85 27.05
N ILE A 257 4.81 4.97 26.17
CA ILE A 257 6.02 5.77 26.37
C ILE A 257 5.96 7.06 25.55
N TRP A 258 5.58 6.94 24.27
CA TRP A 258 5.55 8.04 23.31
C TRP A 258 4.23 8.82 23.33
N ASP A 259 3.22 8.31 24.05
CA ASP A 259 1.93 8.97 24.26
C ASP A 259 1.34 9.44 22.91
N ARG A 260 0.81 10.67 22.87
CA ARG A 260 0.22 11.28 21.69
C ARG A 260 1.14 11.31 20.47
N TYR A 261 2.47 11.36 20.64
CA TYR A 261 3.40 11.39 19.51
C TYR A 261 3.27 10.17 18.61
N LEU A 262 2.94 8.99 19.14
CA LEU A 262 2.75 7.81 18.30
C LEU A 262 1.50 7.92 17.42
N GLY A 263 0.40 8.47 17.97
CA GLY A 263 -0.82 8.74 17.22
C GLY A 263 -0.62 9.78 16.12
N TYR A 264 0.06 10.90 16.43
CA TYR A 264 0.40 11.90 15.40
C TYR A 264 1.44 11.38 14.41
N GLY A 265 2.38 10.54 14.85
CA GLY A 265 3.34 9.84 14.00
C GLY A 265 2.65 8.97 12.96
N ALA A 266 1.60 8.23 13.35
CA ALA A 266 0.77 7.48 12.41
C ALA A 266 0.02 8.42 11.45
N ALA A 267 -0.55 9.52 11.96
CA ALA A 267 -1.27 10.49 11.13
C ALA A 267 -0.38 11.11 10.04
N VAL A 268 0.87 11.46 10.37
CA VAL A 268 1.80 12.07 9.41
C VAL A 268 2.59 11.04 8.58
N GLY A 269 2.41 9.74 8.82
CA GLY A 269 3.13 8.68 8.14
C GLY A 269 4.62 8.65 8.50
N ALA A 270 4.89 8.55 9.81
CA ALA A 270 6.20 8.34 10.42
C ALA A 270 6.33 6.99 11.15
N THR A 271 5.24 6.31 11.52
CA THR A 271 5.25 5.04 12.29
C THR A 271 5.00 3.81 11.41
N ARG A 272 6.02 3.36 10.67
CA ARG A 272 5.85 2.25 9.70
C ARG A 272 5.42 0.95 10.37
N LEU A 273 6.12 0.50 11.41
CA LEU A 273 5.82 -0.76 12.08
C LEU A 273 4.43 -0.73 12.70
N ALA A 274 4.10 0.30 13.48
CA ALA A 274 2.78 0.42 14.09
C ALA A 274 1.64 0.40 13.07
N SER A 275 1.76 1.10 11.94
CA SER A 275 0.75 1.07 10.86
C SER A 275 0.67 -0.29 10.17
N ALA A 276 1.79 -0.96 9.93
CA ALA A 276 1.78 -2.31 9.35
C ALA A 276 1.12 -3.33 10.28
N VAL A 277 1.23 -3.12 11.59
CA VAL A 277 0.68 -3.99 12.63
C VAL A 277 -0.80 -3.71 12.90
N LEU A 278 -1.19 -2.44 12.89
CA LEU A 278 -2.57 -1.96 13.07
C LEU A 278 -3.34 -1.93 11.73
N ASP A 279 -3.26 -2.98 10.93
CA ASP A 279 -4.06 -3.09 9.71
C ASP A 279 -5.52 -3.39 10.04
N LEU A 280 -6.38 -2.38 9.92
CA LEU A 280 -7.83 -2.51 10.13
C LEU A 280 -8.52 -3.22 8.95
N GLY A 281 -7.76 -3.65 7.95
CA GLY A 281 -8.25 -4.39 6.79
C GLY A 281 -9.21 -3.56 5.94
N MET A 282 -9.10 -2.24 5.98
CA MET A 282 -9.97 -1.39 5.15
C MET A 282 -9.60 -1.45 3.67
N GLY A 283 -8.48 -2.09 3.34
CA GLY A 283 -8.11 -2.48 1.98
C GLY A 283 -7.86 -1.28 1.07
N ASP A 284 -7.58 -0.10 1.63
CA ASP A 284 -7.32 1.10 0.85
C ASP A 284 -5.85 1.10 0.38
N ARG A 285 -5.58 0.33 -0.69
CA ARG A 285 -4.26 0.23 -1.32
C ARG A 285 -3.87 1.48 -2.11
N THR A 286 -4.50 2.63 -1.86
CA THR A 286 -4.15 3.90 -2.54
C THR A 286 -2.99 4.63 -1.90
N LEU A 287 -2.53 4.24 -0.70
CA LEU A 287 -1.34 4.79 -0.05
C LEU A 287 -0.54 3.66 0.61
N VAL A 288 0.65 3.37 0.10
CA VAL A 288 1.47 2.20 0.49
C VAL A 288 2.86 2.66 0.92
N TRP A 289 3.55 1.89 1.77
CA TRP A 289 4.94 2.13 2.16
C TRP A 289 5.91 1.63 1.10
N SER A 290 7.01 2.35 0.89
CA SER A 290 8.17 1.92 0.12
C SER A 290 9.45 2.26 0.87
N SER A 291 10.45 1.39 0.74
CA SER A 291 11.82 1.58 1.20
C SER A 291 12.79 2.01 0.07
N PHE A 292 12.29 2.03 -1.16
CA PHE A 292 13.05 2.39 -2.34
C PHE A 292 13.66 3.79 -2.22
N GLY A 293 14.94 3.93 -2.60
CA GLY A 293 15.70 5.17 -2.39
C GLY A 293 16.35 5.31 -1.00
N GLY A 294 16.32 4.26 -0.17
CA GLY A 294 17.09 4.18 1.08
C GLY A 294 16.41 4.81 2.31
N THR A 295 15.22 5.39 2.15
CA THR A 295 14.43 5.92 3.26
C THR A 295 12.96 5.50 3.14
N TRP A 296 12.36 5.13 4.27
CA TRP A 296 10.95 4.72 4.29
C TRP A 296 10.04 5.92 4.02
N HIS A 297 9.19 5.78 3.01
CA HIS A 297 8.23 6.81 2.66
C HIS A 297 6.92 6.23 2.10
N ARG A 298 5.88 7.07 2.07
CA ARG A 298 4.53 6.68 1.61
C ARG A 298 4.36 7.10 0.15
N VAL A 299 3.87 6.18 -0.66
CA VAL A 299 3.61 6.37 -2.09
C VAL A 299 2.13 6.21 -2.36
N ARG A 300 1.53 7.22 -2.99
CA ARG A 300 0.13 7.17 -3.39
C ARG A 300 -0.03 6.50 -4.75
N VAL A 301 -0.83 5.44 -4.80
CA VAL A 301 -1.09 4.68 -6.02
C VAL A 301 -2.44 5.06 -6.63
N ARG A 302 -2.44 5.39 -7.92
CA ARG A 302 -3.66 5.62 -8.71
C ARG A 302 -4.02 4.38 -9.54
N TYR A 303 -5.29 3.95 -9.48
CA TYR A 303 -5.84 2.82 -10.24
C TYR A 303 -6.76 3.28 -11.38
N PRO A 304 -6.34 3.21 -12.65
CA PRO A 304 -7.16 3.67 -13.76
C PRO A 304 -8.20 2.61 -14.18
N ARG A 305 -9.48 2.82 -13.86
CA ARG A 305 -10.56 1.83 -14.16
C ARG A 305 -11.30 2.06 -15.47
N VAL A 306 -11.40 3.30 -15.95
CA VAL A 306 -12.37 3.71 -16.99
C VAL A 306 -11.75 3.82 -18.39
N PHE A 307 -10.42 3.72 -18.52
CA PHE A 307 -9.76 3.92 -19.81
C PHE A 307 -9.77 2.65 -20.66
N ALA A 308 -10.52 2.67 -21.76
CA ALA A 308 -10.63 1.53 -22.68
C ALA A 308 -9.27 1.01 -23.20
N ARG A 309 -8.26 1.89 -23.31
CA ARG A 309 -6.90 1.55 -23.76
C ARG A 309 -6.04 0.81 -22.73
N TYR A 310 -6.36 0.96 -21.45
CA TYR A 310 -5.45 0.60 -20.37
C TYR A 310 -5.23 -0.93 -20.34
N GLY A 311 -3.97 -1.35 -20.38
CA GLY A 311 -3.54 -2.74 -20.38
C GLY A 311 -3.84 -3.53 -21.67
N ARG A 312 -4.31 -2.89 -22.75
CA ARG A 312 -4.53 -3.59 -24.03
C ARG A 312 -3.21 -3.90 -24.75
N THR A 313 -3.20 -5.01 -25.49
CA THR A 313 -2.10 -5.33 -26.40
C THR A 313 -2.19 -4.47 -27.66
N VAL A 314 -1.06 -4.27 -28.33
CA VAL A 314 -0.98 -3.48 -29.56
C VAL A 314 -1.90 -4.02 -30.67
N PRO A 315 -1.93 -5.32 -30.98
CA PRO A 315 -2.87 -5.85 -31.97
C PRO A 315 -4.34 -5.55 -31.62
N ARG A 316 -4.72 -5.63 -30.33
CA ARG A 316 -6.09 -5.31 -29.88
C ARG A 316 -6.43 -3.80 -29.92
N LEU A 317 -5.45 -2.95 -30.16
CA LEU A 317 -5.63 -1.51 -30.39
C LEU A 317 -5.54 -1.15 -31.87
N LEU A 318 -4.56 -1.72 -32.58
CA LEU A 318 -4.32 -1.46 -34.00
C LEU A 318 -5.36 -2.13 -34.88
N LEU A 319 -5.81 -3.36 -34.61
CA LEU A 319 -6.83 -4.02 -35.43
C LEU A 319 -8.14 -3.21 -35.51
N PRO A 320 -8.78 -2.79 -34.38
CA PRO A 320 -9.95 -1.94 -34.47
C PRO A 320 -9.64 -0.54 -35.05
N ALA A 321 -8.40 -0.06 -34.94
CA ALA A 321 -7.99 1.19 -35.59
C ALA A 321 -7.90 1.05 -37.11
N VAL A 322 -7.28 -0.02 -37.61
CA VAL A 322 -7.15 -0.36 -39.03
C VAL A 322 -8.52 -0.67 -39.62
N ILE A 323 -9.38 -1.43 -38.92
CA ILE A 323 -10.77 -1.65 -39.35
C ILE A 323 -11.51 -0.32 -39.42
N SER A 324 -11.38 0.54 -38.40
CA SER A 324 -12.01 1.86 -38.41
C SER A 324 -11.51 2.74 -39.56
N ILE A 325 -10.21 2.68 -39.89
CA ILE A 325 -9.63 3.37 -41.05
C ILE A 325 -10.13 2.75 -42.36
N ALA A 326 -10.09 1.42 -42.52
CA ALA A 326 -10.50 0.73 -43.73
C ALA A 326 -11.99 0.91 -44.01
N VAL A 327 -12.84 0.85 -42.97
CA VAL A 327 -14.25 1.23 -43.05
C VAL A 327 -14.36 2.69 -43.46
N GLY A 328 -13.61 3.61 -42.84
CA GLY A 328 -13.62 5.02 -43.25
C GLY A 328 -13.20 5.23 -44.71
N VAL A 329 -12.12 4.59 -45.19
CA VAL A 329 -11.67 4.67 -46.58
C VAL A 329 -12.68 4.02 -47.52
N PHE A 330 -13.24 2.87 -47.16
CA PHE A 330 -14.26 2.18 -47.96
C PHE A 330 -15.52 3.03 -48.10
N LEU A 331 -16.02 3.58 -47.00
CA LEU A 331 -17.15 4.48 -46.99
C LEU A 331 -16.86 5.75 -47.82
N LEU A 332 -15.66 6.34 -47.73
CA LEU A 332 -15.26 7.45 -48.60
C LEU A 332 -15.10 7.04 -50.07
N LYS A 333 -14.68 5.82 -50.38
CA LYS A 333 -14.54 5.36 -51.77
C LYS A 333 -15.90 5.09 -52.42
N VAL A 334 -16.84 4.53 -51.66
CA VAL A 334 -18.19 4.19 -52.13
C VAL A 334 -19.11 5.41 -52.16
N PHE A 335 -19.00 6.31 -51.17
CA PHE A 335 -19.91 7.44 -50.99
C PHE A 335 -19.26 8.81 -51.13
N GLY A 336 -17.92 8.90 -51.17
CA GLY A 336 -17.19 10.17 -51.27
C GLY A 336 -17.12 10.76 -52.67
N GLY A 337 -17.31 9.96 -53.72
CA GLY A 337 -17.51 10.45 -55.10
C GLY A 337 -18.91 11.01 -55.35
N SER A 338 -19.84 10.76 -54.42
CA SER A 338 -21.23 11.22 -54.43
C SER A 338 -21.42 12.52 -53.63
N VAL A 339 -20.33 13.11 -53.15
CA VAL A 339 -20.33 14.34 -52.35
C VAL A 339 -20.43 15.53 -53.31
N ASP A 340 -21.65 16.04 -53.45
CA ASP A 340 -21.93 17.24 -54.24
C ASP A 340 -21.92 18.46 -53.30
N LEU A 341 -20.83 19.25 -53.33
CA LEU A 341 -20.68 20.46 -52.51
C LEU A 341 -21.68 21.57 -52.90
N VAL A 342 -22.27 21.47 -54.09
CA VAL A 342 -23.33 22.33 -54.63
C VAL A 342 -24.46 21.42 -55.12
N PRO A 343 -25.66 21.44 -54.50
CA PRO A 343 -26.71 20.49 -54.84
C PRO A 343 -27.37 20.86 -56.18
N SER A 344 -27.19 20.00 -57.20
CA SER A 344 -27.89 20.14 -58.49
C SER A 344 -29.14 19.25 -58.65
N ALA A 345 -29.42 18.38 -57.68
CA ALA A 345 -30.53 17.42 -57.77
C ALA A 345 -31.89 18.04 -57.35
N THR A 346 -32.86 17.99 -58.25
CA THR A 346 -34.21 18.54 -58.07
C THR A 346 -35.22 17.55 -57.51
N ASP A 347 -34.90 16.25 -57.46
CA ASP A 347 -35.84 15.18 -57.10
C ASP A 347 -35.67 14.65 -55.66
N GLN A 348 -36.78 14.29 -55.00
CA GLN A 348 -36.83 14.02 -53.55
C GLN A 348 -36.12 12.71 -53.15
N VAL A 349 -36.15 11.71 -54.03
CA VAL A 349 -35.48 10.40 -53.82
C VAL A 349 -33.96 10.54 -53.92
N ASP A 350 -33.46 11.27 -54.93
CA ASP A 350 -32.03 11.54 -55.11
C ASP A 350 -31.44 12.32 -53.94
N ARG A 351 -32.19 13.30 -53.41
CA ARG A 351 -31.76 14.10 -52.25
C ARG A 351 -31.63 13.27 -50.97
N THR A 352 -32.48 12.26 -50.79
CA THR A 352 -32.43 11.33 -49.65
C THR A 352 -31.24 10.38 -49.75
N LEU A 353 -30.95 9.86 -50.95
CA LEU A 353 -29.78 9.01 -51.21
C LEU A 353 -28.45 9.77 -51.00
N ILE A 354 -28.36 11.03 -51.44
CA ILE A 354 -27.19 11.91 -51.24
C ILE A 354 -26.99 12.23 -49.74
N PHE A 355 -28.07 12.43 -48.98
CA PHE A 355 -27.99 12.69 -47.54
C PHE A 355 -27.45 11.50 -46.72
N VAL A 356 -27.90 10.29 -47.04
CA VAL A 356 -27.36 9.05 -46.46
C VAL A 356 -25.88 8.89 -46.82
N ALA A 357 -25.52 9.17 -48.08
CA ALA A 357 -24.13 9.15 -48.53
C ALA A 357 -23.23 10.13 -47.74
N ASP A 358 -23.69 11.35 -47.47
CA ASP A 358 -22.90 12.34 -46.72
C ASP A 358 -22.79 12.04 -45.21
N GLY A 359 -23.84 11.51 -44.58
CA GLY A 359 -23.78 11.04 -43.19
C GLY A 359 -22.77 9.88 -43.03
N ILE A 360 -22.76 9.00 -44.03
CA ILE A 360 -21.75 7.93 -44.15
C ILE A 360 -20.34 8.51 -44.31
N VAL A 361 -20.17 9.61 -45.07
CA VAL A 361 -18.88 10.33 -45.21
C VAL A 361 -18.43 10.98 -43.89
N ALA A 362 -19.33 11.57 -43.10
CA ALA A 362 -18.97 12.14 -41.80
C ALA A 362 -18.53 11.07 -40.78
N VAL A 363 -19.26 9.94 -40.72
CA VAL A 363 -18.85 8.76 -39.93
C VAL A 363 -17.53 8.20 -40.42
N ALA A 364 -17.30 8.20 -41.73
CA ALA A 364 -16.05 7.79 -42.34
C ALA A 364 -14.87 8.66 -41.89
N LEU A 365 -15.02 9.99 -41.90
CA LEU A 365 -14.01 10.93 -41.43
C LEU A 365 -13.74 10.80 -39.93
N LEU A 366 -14.78 10.67 -39.10
CA LEU A 366 -14.60 10.48 -37.66
C LEU A 366 -13.93 9.14 -37.33
N SER A 367 -14.25 8.10 -38.11
CA SER A 367 -13.58 6.79 -38.05
C SER A 367 -12.12 6.89 -38.48
N LEU A 368 -11.80 7.67 -39.51
CA LEU A 368 -10.42 7.95 -39.93
C LEU A 368 -9.63 8.71 -38.87
N VAL A 369 -10.20 9.76 -38.26
CA VAL A 369 -9.52 10.54 -37.22
C VAL A 369 -9.31 9.71 -35.96
N SER A 370 -10.34 8.99 -35.50
CA SER A 370 -10.27 8.13 -34.30
C SER A 370 -9.34 6.94 -34.52
N GLY A 371 -9.45 6.28 -35.67
CA GLY A 371 -8.59 5.19 -36.09
C GLY A 371 -7.15 5.67 -36.26
N GLY A 372 -6.93 6.78 -36.98
CA GLY A 372 -5.63 7.41 -37.18
C GLY A 372 -4.97 7.82 -35.85
N TYR A 373 -5.70 8.44 -34.93
CA TYR A 373 -5.19 8.76 -33.59
C TYR A 373 -4.75 7.51 -32.82
N LYS A 374 -5.57 6.43 -32.83
CA LYS A 374 -5.22 5.16 -32.17
C LYS A 374 -4.04 4.47 -32.84
N LEU A 375 -3.95 4.56 -34.18
CA LEU A 375 -2.85 4.02 -34.97
C LEU A 375 -1.55 4.76 -34.63
N VAL A 376 -1.53 6.09 -34.77
CA VAL A 376 -0.36 6.93 -34.47
C VAL A 376 0.07 6.77 -33.02
N ARG A 377 -0.85 6.85 -32.05
CA ARG A 377 -0.51 6.67 -30.64
C ARG A 377 -0.09 5.24 -30.30
N GLY A 378 -0.69 4.23 -30.93
CA GLY A 378 -0.31 2.84 -30.74
C GLY A 378 1.08 2.53 -31.30
N LEU A 379 1.42 3.09 -32.47
CA LEU A 379 2.75 3.01 -33.08
C LEU A 379 3.77 3.80 -32.25
N ALA A 380 3.44 5.01 -31.79
CA ALA A 380 4.31 5.77 -30.91
C ALA A 380 4.56 5.03 -29.58
N ASP A 381 3.54 4.36 -29.01
CA ASP A 381 3.68 3.56 -27.78
C ASP A 381 4.57 2.32 -27.97
N LEU A 382 4.71 1.80 -29.21
CA LEU A 382 5.71 0.77 -29.54
C LEU A 382 7.14 1.35 -29.56
N ALA A 383 7.30 2.56 -30.09
CA ALA A 383 8.61 3.21 -30.17
C ALA A 383 9.07 3.85 -28.85
N THR A 384 8.14 4.10 -27.92
CA THR A 384 8.40 4.80 -26.65
C THR A 384 8.39 3.81 -25.47
N GLU A 385 8.96 2.62 -25.65
CA GLU A 385 9.16 1.73 -24.51
C GLU A 385 10.10 2.38 -23.50
N ARG A 386 9.75 2.28 -22.22
CA ARG A 386 10.55 2.83 -21.13
C ARG A 386 10.88 1.74 -20.13
N THR A 387 12.11 1.77 -19.64
CA THR A 387 12.53 0.94 -18.53
C THR A 387 12.37 1.72 -17.24
N ILE A 388 11.76 1.11 -16.24
CA ILE A 388 11.57 1.66 -14.91
C ILE A 388 12.09 0.63 -13.92
N THR A 389 12.95 1.06 -13.01
CA THR A 389 13.47 0.24 -11.91
C THR A 389 12.91 0.78 -10.62
N GLY A 390 12.38 -0.11 -9.77
CA GLY A 390 11.65 0.30 -8.58
C GLY A 390 11.25 -0.86 -7.68
N GLU A 391 10.71 -0.56 -6.51
CA GLU A 391 10.16 -1.54 -5.58
C GLU A 391 8.70 -1.87 -5.93
N VAL A 392 8.36 -3.15 -5.96
CA VAL A 392 6.98 -3.62 -6.08
C VAL A 392 6.26 -3.31 -4.78
N LEU A 393 5.33 -2.38 -4.84
CA LEU A 393 4.51 -2.05 -3.68
C LEU A 393 3.49 -3.15 -3.42
N TRP A 394 2.83 -3.63 -4.49
CA TRP A 394 1.93 -4.77 -4.45
C TRP A 394 1.38 -5.18 -5.83
N VAL A 395 0.70 -6.34 -5.87
CA VAL A 395 0.00 -6.89 -7.06
C VAL A 395 -1.49 -7.20 -6.81
N GLU A 396 -2.43 -6.65 -7.61
CA GLU A 396 -3.89 -7.00 -7.56
C GLU A 396 -4.33 -7.77 -8.78
N VAL A 397 -5.31 -8.66 -8.65
CA VAL A 397 -6.11 -9.07 -9.80
C VAL A 397 -7.02 -7.92 -10.26
N TRP A 398 -6.90 -7.49 -11.51
CA TRP A 398 -7.79 -6.47 -12.07
C TRP A 398 -8.88 -7.05 -12.98
N ARG A 399 -8.50 -7.92 -13.92
CA ARG A 399 -9.44 -8.53 -14.87
C ARG A 399 -9.28 -10.04 -14.85
N SER A 400 -10.39 -10.71 -14.65
CA SER A 400 -10.55 -12.15 -14.78
C SER A 400 -11.41 -12.49 -15.99
N THR A 401 -11.30 -13.73 -16.47
CA THR A 401 -12.26 -14.29 -17.41
C THR A 401 -13.60 -14.51 -16.70
N ALA A 402 -14.70 -14.41 -17.45
CA ALA A 402 -16.02 -14.71 -16.90
C ALA A 402 -16.06 -16.16 -16.41
N GLN A 403 -16.63 -16.36 -15.23
CA GLN A 403 -16.91 -17.69 -14.71
C GLN A 403 -17.92 -18.38 -15.64
N ARG A 404 -17.60 -19.59 -16.08
CA ARG A 404 -18.47 -20.42 -16.92
C ARG A 404 -18.67 -21.75 -16.20
N ASP A 405 -19.81 -22.40 -16.37
CA ASP A 405 -20.26 -23.55 -15.55
C ASP A 405 -19.23 -24.67 -15.32
N ASN A 406 -18.22 -24.81 -16.19
CA ASN A 406 -17.14 -25.81 -16.08
C ASN A 406 -15.71 -25.24 -16.05
N ARG A 407 -15.52 -23.92 -15.87
CA ARG A 407 -14.18 -23.32 -15.76
C ARG A 407 -14.15 -22.20 -14.71
N PRO A 408 -13.26 -22.28 -13.71
CA PRO A 408 -13.08 -21.19 -12.76
C PRO A 408 -12.59 -19.93 -13.49
N SER A 409 -12.96 -18.77 -12.96
CA SER A 409 -12.48 -17.48 -13.48
C SER A 409 -10.96 -17.39 -13.35
N GLN A 410 -10.26 -17.19 -14.46
CA GLN A 410 -8.80 -17.06 -14.49
C GLN A 410 -8.40 -15.60 -14.61
N PRO A 411 -7.54 -15.08 -13.72
CA PRO A 411 -7.01 -13.73 -13.85
C PRO A 411 -6.07 -13.65 -15.06
N TRP A 412 -6.25 -12.63 -15.89
CA TRP A 412 -5.40 -12.40 -17.06
C TRP A 412 -4.71 -11.03 -17.05
N LEU A 413 -5.15 -10.13 -16.16
CA LEU A 413 -4.53 -8.83 -15.98
C LEU A 413 -4.59 -8.40 -14.52
N HIS A 414 -3.45 -7.91 -14.05
CA HIS A 414 -3.20 -7.48 -12.70
C HIS A 414 -2.89 -5.99 -12.67
N TYR A 415 -3.12 -5.34 -11.54
CA TYR A 415 -2.47 -4.06 -11.23
C TYR A 415 -1.11 -4.35 -10.60
N LEU A 416 -0.06 -3.72 -11.13
CA LEU A 416 1.27 -3.72 -10.53
C LEU A 416 1.58 -2.28 -10.10
N ALA A 417 1.70 -2.05 -8.80
CA ALA A 417 2.16 -0.78 -8.27
C ALA A 417 3.67 -0.84 -8.05
N VAL A 418 4.41 0.07 -8.68
CA VAL A 418 5.88 0.18 -8.52
C VAL A 418 6.23 1.59 -8.09
N ASP A 419 7.08 1.70 -7.08
CA ASP A 419 7.75 2.95 -6.70
C ASP A 419 9.13 3.02 -7.37
N ASP A 420 9.31 4.03 -8.22
CA ASP A 420 10.58 4.29 -8.93
C ASP A 420 11.46 5.32 -8.21
N GLY A 421 11.08 5.75 -7.00
CA GLY A 421 11.83 6.70 -6.18
C GLY A 421 11.79 8.14 -6.68
N THR A 422 11.08 8.42 -7.78
CA THR A 422 11.03 9.77 -8.37
C THR A 422 10.01 10.68 -7.69
N GLY A 423 9.12 10.13 -6.86
CA GLY A 423 8.20 10.93 -6.05
C GLY A 423 7.17 10.12 -5.27
N ASP A 424 6.36 10.82 -4.46
CA ASP A 424 5.36 10.23 -3.55
C ASP A 424 4.06 9.74 -4.25
N ARG A 425 4.10 9.56 -5.57
CA ARG A 425 2.94 9.19 -6.39
C ARG A 425 3.33 8.27 -7.54
N THR A 426 2.60 7.17 -7.64
CA THR A 426 2.68 6.27 -8.78
C THR A 426 1.30 5.98 -9.36
N THR A 427 1.27 5.50 -10.59
CA THR A 427 0.05 4.98 -11.23
C THR A 427 0.31 3.51 -11.50
N ALA A 428 -0.61 2.66 -11.06
CA ALA A 428 -0.49 1.24 -11.29
C ALA A 428 -0.29 0.95 -12.80
N TRP A 429 0.49 -0.08 -13.08
CA TRP A 429 0.71 -0.64 -14.40
C TRP A 429 -0.20 -1.86 -14.60
N ALA A 430 -0.52 -2.16 -15.85
CA ALA A 430 -1.24 -3.37 -16.21
C ALA A 430 -0.25 -4.52 -16.36
N LEU A 431 -0.28 -5.40 -15.36
CA LEU A 431 0.34 -6.71 -15.13
C LEU A 431 -0.20 -7.91 -15.93
N PRO A 432 0.35 -8.37 -17.07
CA PRO A 432 -0.09 -9.67 -17.61
C PRO A 432 0.15 -10.82 -16.63
N SER A 433 -0.83 -11.71 -16.49
CA SER A 433 -0.81 -12.78 -15.46
C SER A 433 0.41 -13.70 -15.54
N GLN A 434 0.99 -13.89 -16.72
CA GLN A 434 2.22 -14.66 -16.93
C GLN A 434 3.43 -14.16 -16.12
N TRP A 435 3.44 -12.89 -15.70
CA TRP A 435 4.50 -12.33 -14.86
C TRP A 435 4.04 -12.05 -13.43
N ALA A 436 2.75 -12.24 -13.12
CA ALA A 436 2.20 -11.92 -11.81
C ALA A 436 2.73 -12.85 -10.71
N ALA A 437 3.08 -14.09 -11.04
CA ALA A 437 3.71 -15.03 -10.10
C ALA A 437 5.23 -14.78 -9.91
N GLY A 438 5.84 -13.98 -10.78
CA GLY A 438 7.29 -13.78 -10.81
C GLY A 438 7.81 -12.67 -9.91
N CYS A 439 6.93 -11.92 -9.22
CA CYS A 439 7.31 -10.84 -8.32
C CYS A 439 6.39 -10.80 -7.09
N HIS A 440 6.96 -10.45 -5.95
CA HIS A 440 6.27 -10.31 -4.68
C HIS A 440 6.38 -8.88 -4.15
N ASP A 441 5.52 -8.55 -3.21
CA ASP A 441 5.53 -7.26 -2.51
C ASP A 441 6.90 -7.04 -1.83
N GLY A 442 7.51 -5.88 -2.07
CA GLY A 442 8.85 -5.51 -1.61
C GLY A 442 9.99 -5.88 -2.56
N ASP A 443 9.76 -6.68 -3.61
CA ASP A 443 10.82 -7.02 -4.58
C ASP A 443 11.26 -5.76 -5.36
N ALA A 444 12.57 -5.58 -5.53
CA ALA A 444 13.11 -4.61 -6.47
C ALA A 444 13.04 -5.20 -7.89
N VAL A 445 12.25 -4.58 -8.77
CA VAL A 445 12.04 -5.02 -10.14
C VAL A 445 12.50 -3.98 -11.14
N THR A 446 12.98 -4.47 -12.28
CA THR A 446 13.10 -3.67 -13.49
C THR A 446 12.00 -4.10 -14.45
N ILE A 447 11.13 -3.16 -14.78
CA ILE A 447 10.02 -3.37 -15.70
C ILE A 447 10.23 -2.56 -16.98
N ARG A 448 9.95 -3.19 -18.11
CA ARG A 448 9.79 -2.48 -19.38
C ARG A 448 8.33 -2.24 -19.62
N VAL A 449 7.97 -1.00 -19.89
CA VAL A 449 6.58 -0.55 -19.95
C VAL A 449 6.29 0.25 -21.20
N ARG A 450 5.00 0.26 -21.56
CA ARG A 450 4.43 1.10 -22.59
C ARG A 450 3.61 2.22 -21.94
N PRO A 451 4.08 3.48 -21.98
CA PRO A 451 3.49 4.57 -21.19
C PRO A 451 2.02 4.88 -21.52
N TRP A 452 1.61 4.82 -22.80
CA TRP A 452 0.26 5.22 -23.22
C TRP A 452 -0.78 4.16 -22.88
N THR A 453 -0.47 2.89 -23.14
CA THR A 453 -1.30 1.74 -22.74
C THR A 453 -1.17 1.38 -21.26
N ARG A 454 -0.12 1.86 -20.59
CA ARG A 454 0.27 1.47 -19.22
C ARG A 454 0.46 -0.04 -19.07
N ARG A 455 0.94 -0.71 -20.11
CA ARG A 455 1.12 -2.18 -20.11
C ARG A 455 2.58 -2.53 -19.82
N VAL A 456 2.81 -3.49 -18.94
CA VAL A 456 4.13 -4.11 -18.74
C VAL A 456 4.40 -5.04 -19.93
N VAL A 457 5.62 -4.98 -20.46
CA VAL A 457 6.12 -5.77 -21.61
C VAL A 457 7.11 -6.83 -21.16
N SER A 458 7.89 -6.53 -20.13
CA SER A 458 8.76 -7.48 -19.45
C SER A 458 8.96 -7.05 -18.01
N LEU A 459 9.19 -8.04 -17.14
CA LEU A 459 9.52 -7.85 -15.74
C LEU A 459 10.70 -8.75 -15.40
N SER A 460 11.70 -8.19 -14.73
CA SER A 460 12.82 -8.91 -14.15
C SER A 460 13.01 -8.48 -12.70
N VAL A 461 13.08 -9.44 -11.78
CA VAL A 461 13.43 -9.16 -10.38
C VAL A 461 14.93 -8.93 -10.31
N VAL A 462 15.34 -7.78 -9.79
CA VAL A 462 16.75 -7.36 -9.64
C VAL A 462 17.21 -7.50 -8.20
N GLY A 463 16.30 -7.46 -7.24
CA GLY A 463 16.56 -7.77 -5.85
C GLY A 463 15.31 -8.33 -5.20
N GLN A 464 15.46 -9.36 -4.38
CA GLN A 464 14.36 -9.86 -3.57
C GLN A 464 14.07 -8.87 -2.43
N GLY A 465 12.79 -8.69 -2.11
CA GLY A 465 12.38 -7.84 -1.01
C GLY A 465 12.93 -8.35 0.32
N ARG A 466 13.22 -7.41 1.25
CA ARG A 466 13.74 -7.73 2.58
C ARG A 466 12.86 -8.76 3.33
N SER A 467 11.55 -8.72 3.12
CA SER A 467 10.57 -9.68 3.66
C SER A 467 10.79 -11.11 3.18
N ARG A 468 11.21 -11.29 1.92
CA ARG A 468 11.45 -12.60 1.29
C ARG A 468 12.81 -13.18 1.67
N GLN A 469 13.84 -12.33 1.78
CA GLN A 469 15.15 -12.71 2.32
C GLN A 469 15.08 -13.24 3.76
N LEU A 470 14.03 -12.87 4.52
CA LEU A 470 13.77 -13.38 5.86
C LEU A 470 13.03 -14.73 5.88
N THR A 471 12.46 -15.16 4.74
CA THR A 471 11.55 -16.32 4.65
C THR A 471 12.08 -17.46 3.77
N GLU A 472 12.95 -17.20 2.78
CA GLU A 472 13.56 -18.26 1.96
C GLU A 472 14.80 -18.87 2.65
N PRO A 473 14.86 -20.19 2.86
CA PRO A 473 16.11 -20.87 3.19
C PRO A 473 17.03 -20.80 1.98
N VAL A 474 18.28 -20.40 2.18
CA VAL A 474 19.32 -20.41 1.14
C VAL A 474 19.43 -21.82 0.56
N GLY A 475 18.99 -21.99 -0.68
CA GLY A 475 18.91 -23.29 -1.36
C GLY A 475 19.97 -23.44 -2.44
N SER A 476 20.82 -24.46 -2.25
CA SER A 476 21.34 -25.39 -3.26
C SER A 476 21.83 -24.82 -4.61
N ASP A 477 23.08 -24.34 -4.64
CA ASP A 477 23.81 -24.16 -5.91
C ASP A 477 25.15 -24.94 -5.95
N ASP A 478 25.42 -25.80 -4.96
CA ASP A 478 26.61 -26.67 -4.92
C ASP A 478 26.27 -28.18 -5.00
N THR A 479 25.04 -28.54 -5.38
CA THR A 479 24.55 -29.95 -5.29
C THR A 479 24.32 -30.63 -6.65
N ASP A 480 25.07 -30.24 -7.68
CA ASP A 480 24.94 -30.81 -9.04
C ASP A 480 26.06 -31.79 -9.44
N ASP A 481 27.06 -32.04 -8.59
CA ASP A 481 27.93 -33.21 -8.75
C ASP A 481 27.51 -34.32 -7.79
N LEU A 482 27.09 -35.46 -8.37
CA LEU A 482 26.75 -36.75 -7.77
C LEU A 482 25.24 -37.03 -7.53
N LEU A 483 24.50 -37.23 -8.63
CA LEU A 483 23.27 -38.04 -8.68
C LEU A 483 23.58 -39.53 -8.34
N PRO A 484 22.56 -40.43 -8.25
CA PRO A 484 21.41 -40.47 -7.34
C PRO A 484 21.22 -41.89 -6.72
N ALA A 485 20.43 -42.04 -5.65
CA ALA A 485 19.46 -43.15 -5.51
C ALA A 485 18.71 -43.12 -4.17
N SER A 486 17.41 -42.88 -4.29
CA SER A 486 16.32 -43.57 -3.61
C SER A 486 16.69 -44.65 -2.58
N GLY A 487 16.31 -44.43 -1.32
CA GLY A 487 16.28 -45.50 -0.32
C GLY A 487 16.05 -44.98 1.09
N LEU A 488 14.81 -45.10 1.57
CA LEU A 488 14.48 -44.97 2.98
C LEU A 488 15.47 -45.75 3.86
N ARG A 489 16.14 -45.07 4.80
CA ARG A 489 16.51 -45.64 6.10
C ARG A 489 16.78 -44.53 7.10
N ALA A 490 16.15 -44.67 8.26
CA ALA A 490 16.48 -43.94 9.47
C ALA A 490 18.00 -44.07 9.75
N GLY A 491 18.66 -42.92 9.83
CA GLY A 491 20.08 -42.81 10.14
C GLY A 491 20.28 -41.63 11.07
N SER A 492 20.10 -41.88 12.35
CA SER A 492 20.66 -41.07 13.42
C SER A 492 22.17 -40.90 13.22
N GLY A 493 22.59 -39.68 12.92
CA GLY A 493 23.98 -39.21 12.94
C GLY A 493 23.98 -37.72 13.26
N PRO A 494 24.70 -37.25 14.29
CA PRO A 494 24.57 -35.88 14.79
C PRO A 494 25.27 -34.90 13.87
N ALA A 495 24.55 -33.86 13.41
CA ALA A 495 25.21 -32.58 13.18
C ALA A 495 25.80 -32.12 14.53
N PRO A 496 26.96 -31.44 14.56
CA PRO A 496 27.55 -30.94 15.81
C PRO A 496 26.62 -29.89 16.41
N SER A 497 25.63 -30.37 17.17
CA SER A 497 24.73 -29.56 17.94
C SER A 497 25.48 -29.18 19.21
N THR A 498 25.92 -27.94 19.27
CA THR A 498 26.43 -27.35 20.51
C THR A 498 25.44 -27.65 21.63
N ARG A 499 25.80 -28.51 22.59
CA ARG A 499 24.91 -28.92 23.69
C ARG A 499 25.05 -27.90 24.82
N PRO A 500 24.08 -26.97 24.99
CA PRO A 500 24.24 -25.86 25.94
C PRO A 500 24.31 -26.33 27.40
N ALA A 501 23.73 -27.50 27.70
CA ALA A 501 23.76 -28.12 29.01
C ALA A 501 25.15 -28.68 29.40
N GLU A 502 26.04 -28.88 28.43
CA GLU A 502 27.39 -29.40 28.63
C GLU A 502 28.45 -28.28 28.56
N LEU A 503 28.06 -27.03 28.29
CA LEU A 503 28.98 -25.89 28.16
C LEU A 503 29.57 -25.44 29.50
N PHE A 504 28.82 -25.60 30.59
CA PHE A 504 29.22 -25.15 31.92
C PHE A 504 28.85 -26.20 32.95
N THR A 505 29.70 -26.41 33.95
CA THR A 505 29.39 -27.30 35.07
C THR A 505 28.62 -26.54 36.16
N PRO A 506 27.80 -27.21 36.99
CA PRO A 506 27.12 -26.55 38.10
C PRO A 506 28.10 -25.91 39.09
N GLU A 507 29.31 -26.46 39.28
CA GLU A 507 30.34 -25.85 40.13
C GLU A 507 30.84 -24.52 39.56
N GLU A 508 31.02 -24.44 38.24
CA GLU A 508 31.46 -23.20 37.57
C GLU A 508 30.38 -22.12 37.59
N VAL A 509 29.13 -22.51 37.33
CA VAL A 509 28.00 -21.58 37.43
C VAL A 509 27.82 -21.11 38.87
N GLY A 510 27.97 -22.02 39.84
CA GLY A 510 27.87 -21.65 41.25
C GLY A 510 29.01 -20.77 41.74
N GLN A 511 30.23 -20.98 41.22
CA GLN A 511 31.38 -20.11 41.48
C GLN A 511 31.21 -18.72 40.83
N ALA A 512 30.67 -18.66 39.61
CA ALA A 512 30.45 -17.38 38.92
C ALA A 512 29.31 -16.55 39.54
N LEU A 513 28.31 -17.20 40.13
CA LEU A 513 27.16 -16.55 40.74
C LEU A 513 27.22 -16.49 42.27
N ASP A 514 28.28 -17.00 42.91
CA ASP A 514 28.40 -17.11 44.38
C ASP A 514 27.17 -17.76 45.05
N LEU A 515 26.60 -18.77 44.40
CA LEU A 515 25.36 -19.45 44.80
C LEU A 515 25.43 -20.96 44.48
N PRO A 516 24.93 -21.86 45.34
CA PRO A 516 24.89 -23.28 45.01
C PRO A 516 23.81 -23.54 43.94
N VAL A 517 24.16 -24.25 42.86
CA VAL A 517 23.23 -24.52 41.74
C VAL A 517 23.10 -26.01 41.43
N LEU A 518 21.95 -26.39 40.90
CA LEU A 518 21.64 -27.73 40.41
C LEU A 518 22.22 -27.96 39.01
N PRO A 519 22.39 -29.23 38.58
CA PRO A 519 22.80 -29.57 37.22
C PRO A 519 21.90 -28.93 36.15
N ALA A 520 22.48 -28.63 34.99
CA ALA A 520 21.80 -27.97 33.89
C ALA A 520 20.56 -28.76 33.43
N GLU A 521 19.41 -28.09 33.40
CA GLU A 521 18.16 -28.62 32.85
C GLU A 521 18.04 -28.17 31.39
N ARG A 522 17.82 -29.11 30.47
CA ARG A 522 17.64 -28.78 29.05
C ARG A 522 16.32 -28.06 28.84
N LEU A 523 16.34 -26.99 28.05
CA LEU A 523 15.16 -26.22 27.69
C LEU A 523 14.82 -26.43 26.21
N ASP A 524 13.61 -26.90 25.94
CA ASP A 524 13.07 -26.99 24.58
C ASP A 524 12.65 -25.59 24.11
N LEU A 525 13.49 -24.97 23.28
CA LEU A 525 13.23 -23.67 22.67
C LEU A 525 12.73 -23.85 21.23
N PRO A 526 11.82 -22.99 20.75
CA PRO A 526 11.33 -23.08 19.38
C PRO A 526 12.43 -22.77 18.35
N GLY A 527 12.40 -23.50 17.23
CA GLY A 527 13.33 -23.30 16.12
C GLY A 527 14.70 -23.96 16.35
N PRO A 528 15.79 -23.43 15.77
CA PRO A 528 17.14 -24.01 15.86
C PRO A 528 17.87 -23.67 17.17
N LEU A 529 17.16 -23.15 18.18
CA LEU A 529 17.74 -22.73 19.45
C LEU A 529 17.85 -23.92 20.39
N ALA A 530 19.06 -24.17 20.92
CA ALA A 530 19.24 -25.09 22.03
C ALA A 530 19.35 -24.29 23.32
N GLY A 531 18.55 -24.63 24.33
CA GLY A 531 18.57 -23.97 25.64
C GLY A 531 19.00 -24.89 26.77
N ALA A 532 19.62 -24.32 27.79
CA ALA A 532 19.79 -24.92 29.10
C ALA A 532 19.56 -23.87 30.18
N GLN A 533 19.07 -24.30 31.34
CA GLN A 533 18.90 -23.43 32.51
C GLN A 533 19.53 -24.08 33.75
N PHE A 534 20.08 -23.23 34.63
CA PHE A 534 20.57 -23.61 35.94
C PHE A 534 19.63 -23.03 36.99
N ARG A 535 19.32 -23.84 38.00
CA ARG A 535 18.44 -23.47 39.12
C ARG A 535 19.24 -23.44 40.41
N SER A 536 18.88 -22.54 41.31
CA SER A 536 19.45 -22.49 42.65
C SER A 536 19.10 -23.76 43.44
N ALA A 537 20.07 -24.28 44.19
CA ALA A 537 19.88 -25.44 45.05
C ALA A 537 19.13 -25.11 46.36
N THR A 538 19.00 -23.83 46.71
CA THR A 538 18.30 -23.40 47.94
C THR A 538 16.78 -23.31 47.76
N ASP A 539 16.31 -22.82 46.61
CA ASP A 539 14.89 -22.49 46.38
C ASP A 539 14.33 -23.02 45.03
N GLY A 540 15.16 -23.63 44.19
CA GLY A 540 14.79 -24.19 42.89
C GLY A 540 14.48 -23.16 41.80
N GLN A 541 14.71 -21.87 42.04
CA GLN A 541 14.45 -20.81 41.07
C GLN A 541 15.53 -20.76 39.99
N PRO A 542 15.18 -20.40 38.74
CA PRO A 542 16.16 -20.26 37.67
C PRO A 542 17.09 -19.07 37.96
N VAL A 543 18.40 -19.32 37.88
CA VAL A 543 19.45 -18.32 38.15
C VAL A 543 20.30 -18.01 36.92
N LEU A 544 20.43 -18.96 35.97
CA LEU A 544 21.16 -18.75 34.74
C LEU A 544 20.46 -19.42 33.56
N MET A 545 20.36 -18.72 32.44
CA MET A 545 19.93 -19.31 31.16
C MET A 545 21.07 -19.24 30.14
N VAL A 546 21.25 -20.34 29.42
CA VAL A 546 22.26 -20.52 28.38
C VAL A 546 21.54 -20.90 27.09
N GLN A 547 21.77 -20.14 26.03
CA GLN A 547 21.22 -20.40 24.71
C GLN A 547 22.38 -20.53 23.73
N ALA A 548 22.44 -21.65 23.01
CA ALA A 548 23.41 -21.86 21.95
C ALA A 548 22.70 -22.02 20.62
N VAL A 549 23.25 -21.37 19.60
CA VAL A 549 22.70 -21.41 18.25
C VAL A 549 23.84 -21.35 17.25
N SER A 550 23.82 -22.24 16.27
CA SER A 550 24.83 -22.31 15.22
C SER A 550 24.24 -21.84 13.88
N GLY A 551 25.08 -21.45 12.91
CA GLY A 551 24.61 -21.11 11.57
C GLY A 551 24.16 -19.67 11.38
N ALA A 552 23.42 -19.47 10.28
CA ALA A 552 22.80 -18.18 9.95
C ALA A 552 21.93 -17.59 11.08
N PRO A 553 21.14 -18.39 11.85
CA PRO A 553 20.43 -17.91 13.03
C PRO A 553 21.38 -17.41 14.13
N GLY A 554 22.53 -18.07 14.32
CA GLY A 554 23.56 -17.65 15.27
C GLY A 554 24.16 -16.29 14.91
N ARG A 555 24.46 -16.05 13.62
CA ARG A 555 24.92 -14.72 13.15
C ARG A 555 23.90 -13.60 13.34
N TRP A 556 22.61 -13.94 13.34
CA TRP A 556 21.55 -12.98 13.66
C TRP A 556 21.49 -12.68 15.16
N VAL A 557 21.51 -13.71 16.01
CA VAL A 557 21.59 -13.57 17.47
C VAL A 557 22.84 -12.79 17.88
N TRP A 558 23.98 -13.06 17.27
CA TRP A 558 25.22 -12.31 17.47
C TRP A 558 25.02 -10.80 17.26
N ARG A 559 24.46 -10.38 16.12
CA ARG A 559 24.20 -8.96 15.80
C ARG A 559 23.22 -8.26 16.74
N LEU A 560 22.30 -9.01 17.34
CA LEU A 560 21.35 -8.47 18.31
C LEU A 560 21.99 -8.22 19.67
N HIS A 561 22.90 -9.09 20.08
CA HIS A 561 23.48 -9.08 21.42
C HIS A 561 24.88 -8.46 21.51
N SER A 562 25.56 -8.20 20.39
CA SER A 562 26.88 -7.56 20.30
C SER A 562 26.84 -6.03 20.40
N ARG A 563 26.06 -5.47 21.33
CA ARG A 563 25.83 -4.00 21.47
C ARG A 563 26.36 -3.40 22.78
N GLY A 564 26.94 -4.24 23.63
CA GLY A 564 27.43 -3.85 24.96
C GLY A 564 28.94 -3.58 25.01
N GLN A 565 29.53 -3.67 26.19
CA GLN A 565 30.99 -3.58 26.38
C GLN A 565 31.66 -4.80 25.77
N GLU A 566 32.64 -4.59 24.90
CA GLU A 566 33.43 -5.66 24.31
C GLU A 566 34.34 -6.32 25.36
N LEU A 567 34.39 -7.65 25.35
CA LEU A 567 35.23 -8.47 26.21
C LEU A 567 36.36 -9.07 25.36
N PRO A 568 37.56 -8.45 25.34
CA PRO A 568 38.64 -8.91 24.47
C PRO A 568 39.22 -10.25 24.93
N GLY A 569 39.55 -11.11 23.98
CA GLY A 569 40.26 -12.38 24.23
C GLY A 569 39.37 -13.59 24.56
N ILE A 570 38.05 -13.51 24.32
CA ILE A 570 37.12 -14.62 24.52
C ILE A 570 36.50 -15.03 23.18
N GLY A 571 36.87 -16.22 22.69
CA GLY A 571 36.41 -16.74 21.39
C GLY A 571 36.81 -15.85 20.20
N ASP A 572 35.99 -15.84 19.15
CA ASP A 572 36.11 -14.92 18.01
C ASP A 572 35.55 -13.52 18.33
N GLY A 573 34.86 -13.39 19.46
CA GLY A 573 34.34 -12.13 19.98
C GLY A 573 33.37 -12.37 21.13
N ALA A 574 33.33 -11.44 22.08
CA ALA A 574 32.38 -11.45 23.19
C ALA A 574 31.95 -10.04 23.62
N TYR A 575 30.71 -9.90 24.08
CA TYR A 575 30.14 -8.64 24.56
C TYR A 575 29.33 -8.85 25.86
N ALA A 576 29.41 -7.89 26.76
CA ALA A 576 28.62 -7.82 27.98
C ALA A 576 27.62 -6.67 27.93
N SER A 577 26.34 -6.93 28.23
CA SER A 577 25.26 -5.94 28.20
C SER A 577 24.29 -6.18 29.35
N GLY A 578 24.46 -5.48 30.47
CA GLY A 578 23.60 -5.62 31.65
C GLY A 578 23.70 -7.03 32.25
N GLU A 579 22.57 -7.74 32.33
CA GLU A 579 22.46 -9.10 32.91
C GLU A 579 22.83 -10.24 31.95
N GLN A 580 23.30 -9.92 30.75
CA GLN A 580 23.63 -10.91 29.73
C GLN A 580 25.00 -10.67 29.13
N VAL A 581 25.63 -11.77 28.75
CA VAL A 581 26.89 -11.80 28.01
C VAL A 581 26.72 -12.72 26.81
N VAL A 582 27.36 -12.39 25.70
CA VAL A 582 27.33 -13.18 24.47
C VAL A 582 28.76 -13.46 24.03
N MET A 583 29.01 -14.67 23.53
CA MET A 583 30.26 -15.03 22.87
C MET A 583 29.98 -15.71 21.54
N ARG A 584 30.96 -15.64 20.64
CA ARG A 584 30.96 -16.38 19.37
C ARG A 584 32.25 -17.18 19.22
N VAL A 585 32.12 -18.42 18.78
CA VAL A 585 33.23 -19.30 18.40
C VAL A 585 32.82 -20.03 17.12
N GLY A 586 33.54 -19.79 16.03
CA GLY A 586 33.21 -20.22 14.68
C GLY A 586 31.80 -19.78 14.25
N ASP A 587 30.98 -20.78 13.93
CA ASP A 587 29.58 -20.57 13.53
C ASP A 587 28.60 -20.71 14.69
N SER A 588 29.08 -20.93 15.93
CA SER A 588 28.27 -21.03 17.14
C SER A 588 28.25 -19.72 17.91
N THR A 589 27.06 -19.25 18.26
CA THR A 589 26.82 -18.10 19.13
C THR A 589 26.16 -18.57 20.41
N VAL A 590 26.72 -18.18 21.56
CA VAL A 590 26.20 -18.53 22.87
C VAL A 590 25.83 -17.27 23.64
N VAL A 591 24.60 -17.21 24.10
CA VAL A 591 24.08 -16.15 24.97
C VAL A 591 23.88 -16.71 26.36
N VAL A 592 24.47 -16.07 27.36
CA VAL A 592 24.34 -16.40 28.78
C VAL A 592 23.66 -15.23 29.47
N ARG A 593 22.60 -15.50 30.22
CA ARG A 593 21.83 -14.48 30.94
C ARG A 593 21.62 -14.88 32.39
N ALA A 594 21.99 -14.00 33.32
CA ALA A 594 21.62 -14.10 34.72
C ALA A 594 20.14 -13.73 34.90
N VAL A 595 19.42 -14.52 35.70
CA VAL A 595 17.99 -14.33 35.98
C VAL A 595 17.70 -14.58 37.47
N GLY A 596 16.51 -14.20 37.93
CA GLY A 596 16.12 -14.39 39.33
C GLY A 596 17.08 -13.69 40.30
N ASP A 597 17.49 -14.39 41.34
CA ASP A 597 18.35 -13.88 42.42
C ASP A 597 19.81 -13.64 41.99
N ALA A 598 20.21 -14.17 40.83
CA ALA A 598 21.52 -13.91 40.23
C ALA A 598 21.59 -12.58 39.46
N ARG A 599 20.47 -11.84 39.36
CA ARG A 599 20.45 -10.52 38.74
C ARG A 599 21.34 -9.53 39.50
N GLY A 600 22.25 -8.88 38.77
CA GLY A 600 23.24 -7.97 39.34
C GLY A 600 24.56 -8.61 39.74
N GLN A 601 24.66 -9.94 39.78
CA GLN A 601 25.91 -10.69 40.02
C GLN A 601 26.62 -11.03 38.71
N THR A 602 26.87 -10.02 37.87
CA THR A 602 27.39 -10.22 36.50
C THR A 602 28.91 -10.15 36.41
N GLY A 603 29.60 -9.83 37.52
CA GLY A 603 31.04 -9.57 37.56
C GLY A 603 31.92 -10.75 37.14
N HIS A 604 31.45 -11.99 37.31
CA HIS A 604 32.18 -13.21 36.95
C HIS A 604 31.63 -13.91 35.69
N LEU A 605 30.60 -13.36 35.03
CA LEU A 605 30.10 -13.89 33.76
C LEU A 605 31.15 -13.87 32.62
N PRO A 606 32.06 -12.87 32.53
CA PRO A 606 33.17 -12.93 31.56
C PRO A 606 34.08 -14.14 31.77
N TRP A 607 34.40 -14.48 33.03
CA TRP A 607 35.19 -15.67 33.34
C TRP A 607 34.48 -16.96 32.92
N LEU A 608 33.16 -17.02 33.16
CA LEU A 608 32.33 -18.15 32.75
C LEU A 608 32.35 -18.31 31.21
N LEU A 609 32.25 -17.22 30.46
CA LEU A 609 32.37 -17.25 28.99
C LEU A 609 33.73 -17.77 28.52
N THR A 610 34.82 -17.46 29.21
CA THR A 610 36.14 -18.02 28.87
C THR A 610 36.17 -19.55 28.97
N GLN A 611 35.52 -20.13 29.99
CA GLN A 611 35.40 -21.59 30.11
C GLN A 611 34.58 -22.18 28.95
N GLY A 612 33.46 -21.55 28.62
CA GLY A 612 32.60 -21.96 27.52
C GLY A 612 33.29 -21.86 26.15
N ALA A 613 34.05 -20.78 25.91
CA ALA A 613 34.79 -20.58 24.66
C ALA A 613 35.89 -21.64 24.49
N THR A 614 36.57 -22.01 25.58
CA THR A 614 37.61 -23.05 25.57
C THR A 614 37.02 -24.41 25.20
N ARG A 615 35.87 -24.79 25.76
CA ARG A 615 35.18 -26.05 25.43
C ARG A 615 34.64 -26.09 24.00
N LEU A 616 34.12 -24.97 23.52
CA LEU A 616 33.64 -24.85 22.13
C LEU A 616 34.77 -24.94 21.12
N SER A 617 35.93 -24.35 21.44
CA SER A 617 37.10 -24.40 20.56
C SER A 617 37.71 -25.80 20.52
N ALA A 618 37.80 -26.49 21.67
CA ALA A 618 38.26 -27.87 21.75
C ALA A 618 37.39 -28.84 20.94
N GLY A 619 36.06 -28.65 20.94
CA GLY A 619 35.14 -29.45 20.11
C GLY A 619 35.14 -29.08 18.62
N HIS A 620 35.71 -27.93 18.24
CA HIS A 620 35.86 -27.50 16.85
C HIS A 620 37.09 -28.13 16.19
N ASP A 621 38.21 -28.23 16.92
CA ASP A 621 39.45 -28.83 16.45
C ASP A 621 39.33 -30.36 16.24
N GLU A 622 38.59 -31.08 17.10
CA GLU A 622 38.32 -32.52 16.92
C GLU A 622 37.38 -32.82 15.73
N ALA A 623 36.59 -31.84 15.26
CA ALA A 623 35.68 -32.01 14.13
C ALA A 623 36.32 -31.67 12.77
N THR A 624 37.54 -31.13 12.77
CA THR A 624 38.28 -30.72 11.55
C THR A 624 39.53 -31.56 11.25
N THR A 625 39.87 -32.53 12.11
CA THR A 625 40.76 -33.67 11.80
C THR A 625 39.97 -34.93 11.48
#